data_AF-A0AAF0PPQ2-F1
#
_entry.id   AF-A0AAF0PPQ2-F1
#
_cell.length_a   1.000
_cell.length_b   1.000
_cell.length_c   1.000
_cell.angle_alpha   90.00
_cell.angle_beta   90.00
_cell.angle_gamma   90.00
#
_symmetry.space_group_name_H-M   'P 1'
#
loop_
_entity.id
_entity.type
_entity.pdbx_description
1 polymer ?
#
loop_
_entity_poly.entity_id
_entity_poly.type
_entity_poly.pdbx_seq_one_letter_code
_entity_poly.pdbx_strand_id
1 'polypeptide(L)' 'FYRPTSTPVLNFPEGTDGFVVCCIASRVRLGWVLVQNGKVITYASRKLKVHEMNYPTHNLELAWVVFALKILRH' A
#
# COMPACT_ATOMS: atom_id res chain seq x y z
N PHE A 1 -13.27 -14.89 4.03
CA PHE A 1 -12.46 -14.47 2.87
C PHE A 1 -13.17 -13.34 2.14
N TYR A 2 -12.89 -12.07 2.45
CA TYR A 2 -13.42 -10.98 1.63
C TYR A 2 -12.66 -10.96 0.30
N ARG A 3 -13.38 -11.31 -0.78
CA ARG A 3 -12.93 -11.15 -2.17
C ARG A 3 -13.57 -9.85 -2.66
N PRO A 4 -12.83 -8.72 -2.72
CA PRO A 4 -13.38 -7.53 -3.34
C PRO A 4 -13.29 -7.74 -4.86
N THR A 5 -14.38 -8.19 -5.46
CA THR A 5 -14.64 -7.99 -6.90
C THR A 5 -15.19 -6.57 -7.07
N SER A 6 -14.41 -5.58 -6.61
CA SER A 6 -14.68 -4.17 -6.83
C SER A 6 -13.41 -3.65 -7.46
N THR A 7 -13.53 -3.20 -8.71
CA THR A 7 -12.53 -2.44 -9.45
C THR A 7 -11.84 -1.48 -8.48
N PRO A 8 -10.49 -1.48 -8.35
CA PRO A 8 -9.83 -0.55 -7.45
C PRO A 8 -10.27 0.85 -7.84
N VAL A 9 -11.03 1.50 -6.96
CA VAL A 9 -11.54 2.85 -7.20
C VAL A 9 -10.31 3.74 -7.22
N LEU A 10 -9.88 4.09 -8.43
CA LEU A 10 -8.83 5.05 -8.70
C LEU A 10 -9.51 6.42 -8.69
N ASN A 11 -9.66 7.02 -7.52
CA ASN A 11 -10.06 8.42 -7.47
C ASN A 11 -8.84 9.25 -7.91
N PHE A 12 -9.06 10.30 -8.69
CA PHE A 12 -7.98 11.23 -8.99
C PHE A 12 -7.61 11.99 -7.72
N PRO A 13 -6.30 12.18 -7.43
CA PRO A 13 -5.88 13.08 -6.37
C PRO A 13 -6.39 14.48 -6.70
N GLU A 14 -7.01 15.14 -5.73
CA GLU A 14 -7.61 16.46 -5.91
C GLU A 14 -6.82 17.46 -5.07
N GLY A 15 -6.27 18.49 -5.73
CA GLY A 15 -5.48 19.53 -5.08
C GLY A 15 -4.03 19.13 -4.71
N THR A 16 -3.42 19.92 -3.82
CA THR A 16 -2.04 19.74 -3.31
C THR A 16 -2.01 19.23 -1.87
N ASP A 17 -3.16 18.78 -1.37
CA ASP A 17 -3.28 18.29 0.00
C ASP A 17 -2.44 17.03 0.22
N GLY A 18 -1.90 16.93 1.43
CA GLY A 18 -1.07 15.80 1.82
C GLY A 18 -1.80 14.46 1.71
N PHE A 19 -1.01 13.41 1.44
CA PHE A 19 -1.50 12.05 1.39
C PHE A 19 -1.20 11.33 2.71
N VAL A 20 -2.14 10.49 3.14
CA VAL A 20 -1.96 9.54 4.23
C VAL A 20 -1.82 8.14 3.62
N VAL A 21 -0.71 7.48 3.91
CA VAL A 21 -0.47 6.10 3.48
C VAL A 21 -0.70 5.17 4.66
N CYS A 22 -1.73 4.34 4.56
CA CYS A 22 -2.04 3.30 5.55
C CYS A 22 -1.52 1.96 5.07
N CYS A 23 -0.80 1.26 5.95
CA CYS A 23 0.03 0.11 5.60
C CYS A 23 -0.48 -1.14 6.32
N ILE A 24 -0.78 -2.19 5.56
CA ILE A 24 -1.21 -3.49 6.09
C ILE A 24 -0.12 -4.50 5.73
N ALA A 25 0.66 -4.90 6.74
CA ALA A 25 1.69 -5.91 6.62
C ALA A 25 1.24 -7.22 7.26
N SER A 26 1.47 -8.32 6.55
CA SER A 26 1.35 -9.68 7.07
C SER A 26 2.46 -10.53 6.48
N ARG A 27 2.75 -11.69 7.08
CA ARG A 27 3.72 -12.66 6.53
C ARG A 27 3.33 -13.23 5.16
N VAL A 28 2.12 -12.95 4.66
CA VAL A 28 1.59 -13.50 3.41
C VAL A 28 1.42 -12.43 2.33
N ARG A 29 1.05 -11.22 2.72
CA ARG A 29 0.65 -10.15 1.81
C ARG A 29 0.99 -8.79 2.39
N LEU A 30 1.41 -7.89 1.50
CA LEU A 30 1.58 -6.47 1.75
C LEU A 30 0.47 -5.72 1.03
N GLY A 31 -0.17 -4.77 1.71
CA GLY A 31 -1.17 -3.89 1.10
C GLY A 31 -1.07 -2.48 1.63
N TRP A 32 -1.34 -1.47 0.80
CA TRP A 32 -1.48 -0.08 1.21
C TRP A 32 -2.81 0.47 0.72
N VAL A 33 -3.25 1.47 1.46
CA VAL A 33 -4.33 2.36 1.09
C VAL A 33 -3.76 3.78 1.07
N LEU A 34 -3.97 4.48 -0.04
CA LEU A 34 -3.75 5.92 -0.13
C LEU A 34 -5.04 6.63 0.23
N VAL A 35 -4.98 7.53 1.19
CA VAL A 35 -6.10 8.37 1.60
C VAL A 35 -5.69 9.83 1.43
N GLN A 36 -6.54 10.63 0.79
CA GLN A 36 -6.38 12.07 0.68
C GLN A 36 -7.68 12.72 1.15
N ASN A 37 -7.58 13.71 2.04
CA ASN A 37 -8.75 14.43 2.57
C ASN A 37 -9.90 13.51 3.06
N GLY A 38 -9.55 12.41 3.73
CA GLY A 38 -10.51 11.41 4.23
C GLY A 38 -11.10 10.46 3.17
N LYS A 39 -10.74 10.61 1.89
CA LYS A 39 -11.19 9.75 0.78
C LYS A 39 -10.10 8.77 0.36
N VAL A 40 -10.47 7.50 0.18
CA VAL A 40 -9.56 6.49 -0.39
C VAL A 40 -9.31 6.80 -1.87
N ILE A 41 -8.06 7.06 -2.21
CA ILE A 41 -7.60 7.40 -3.57
C ILE A 41 -7.25 6.13 -4.35
N THR A 42 -6.48 5.24 -3.74
CA THR A 42 -6.09 3.98 -4.37
C THR A 42 -5.79 2.91 -3.32
N TYR A 43 -5.97 1.66 -3.72
CA TYR A 43 -5.50 0.48 -3.01
C TYR A 43 -4.50 -0.25 -3.90
N ALA A 44 -3.36 -0.61 -3.33
CA ALA A 44 -2.49 -1.58 -3.97
C ALA A 44 -2.00 -2.59 -2.96
N SER A 45 -1.98 -3.85 -3.36
CA SER A 45 -1.40 -4.93 -2.58
C SER A 45 -0.65 -5.88 -3.47
N ARG A 46 0.37 -6.52 -2.89
CA ARG A 46 1.11 -7.60 -3.52
C ARG A 46 1.33 -8.71 -2.51
N LYS A 47 1.26 -9.96 -2.96
CA LYS A 47 1.74 -11.09 -2.15
C LYS A 47 3.24 -10.97 -1.97
N LEU A 48 3.73 -11.31 -0.79
CA LEU A 48 5.16 -11.45 -0.56
C LEU A 48 5.67 -12.62 -1.40
N LYS A 49 6.85 -12.46 -2.01
CA LYS A 49 7.55 -13.61 -2.59
C LYS A 49 8.08 -14.49 -1.46
N VAL A 50 8.24 -15.78 -1.72
CA VAL A 50 8.70 -16.77 -0.72
C VAL A 50 10.03 -16.34 -0.06
N HIS A 51 10.93 -15.72 -0.82
CA HIS A 51 12.18 -15.19 -0.25
C HIS A 51 11.98 -13.96 0.65
N GLU A 52 10.97 -13.13 0.37
CA GLU A 52 10.66 -11.96 1.20
C GLU A 52 10.00 -12.38 2.52
N MET A 53 9.25 -13.49 2.54
CA MET A 53 8.63 -14.01 3.77
C MET A 53 9.63 -14.40 4.85
N ASN A 54 10.88 -14.69 4.46
CA ASN A 54 11.95 -15.06 5.38
C ASN A 54 12.73 -13.84 5.90
N TYR A 55 12.45 -12.63 5.41
CA TYR A 55 13.11 -11.44 5.92
C TYR A 55 12.66 -11.09 7.34
N PRO A 56 13.57 -10.56 8.18
CA PRO A 56 13.19 -9.97 9.46
C PRO A 56 12.12 -8.88 9.27
N THR A 57 11.18 -8.77 10.21
CA THR A 57 10.07 -7.79 10.16
C THR A 57 10.56 -6.36 9.87
N HIS A 58 11.68 -5.95 10.47
CA HIS A 58 12.31 -4.64 10.23
C HIS A 58 12.69 -4.41 8.74
N ASN A 59 13.17 -5.44 8.04
CA ASN A 59 13.52 -5.32 6.63
C ASN A 59 12.27 -5.25 5.74
N LEU A 60 11.18 -5.92 6.15
CA LEU A 60 9.89 -5.81 5.48
C LEU A 60 9.29 -4.40 5.65
N GLU A 61 9.41 -3.80 6.83
CA GLU A 61 9.01 -2.41 7.11
C GLU A 61 9.82 -1.40 6.28
N LEU A 62 11.14 -1.61 6.13
CA LEU A 62 11.97 -0.72 5.31
C LEU A 62 11.66 -0.86 3.81
N ALA A 63 11.56 -2.08 3.30
CA ALA A 63 11.19 -2.34 1.90
C ALA A 63 9.83 -1.70 1.57
N TRP A 64 8.95 -1.65 2.57
CA TRP A 64 7.67 -1.02 2.50
C TRP A 64 7.73 0.51 2.41
N VAL A 65 8.47 1.18 3.30
CA VAL A 65 8.65 2.63 3.26
C VAL A 65 9.21 3.07 1.90
N VAL A 66 10.22 2.34 1.40
CA VAL A 66 10.79 2.60 0.08
C VAL A 66 9.76 2.38 -1.05
N PHE A 67 8.93 1.35 -0.97
CA PHE A 67 7.90 1.08 -1.97
C PHE A 67 6.81 2.17 -2.00
N ALA A 68 6.33 2.59 -0.83
CA ALA A 68 5.36 3.68 -0.71
C ALA A 68 5.93 5.00 -1.24
N LEU A 69 7.18 5.33 -0.88
CA LEU A 69 7.87 6.54 -1.36
C LEU A 69 8.07 6.53 -2.89
N LYS A 70 8.37 5.37 -3.48
CA LYS A 70 8.51 5.25 -4.95
C LYS A 70 7.21 5.54 -5.68
N ILE A 71 6.07 5.16 -5.11
CA ILE A 71 4.76 5.39 -5.72
C ILE A 71 4.32 6.84 -5.51
N LEU A 72 4.62 7.43 -4.34
CA LEU A 72 4.31 8.84 -4.07
C LEU A 72 5.14 9.82 -4.91
N ARG A 73 6.32 9.40 -5.38
CA ARG A 73 7.21 10.25 -6.18
C ARG A 73 6.88 10.27 -7.69
N HIS A 74 5.87 9.52 -8.12
CA HIS A 74 5.54 9.35 -9.54
C HIS A 74 4.17 9.95 -9.87
#